data_AF-A0A3Q0EF48-F1
#
_entry.id   AF-A0A3Q0EF48-F1
#
_cell.length_a   1.000
_cell.length_b   1.000
_cell.length_c   1.000
_cell.angle_alpha   90.00
_cell.angle_beta   90.00
_cell.angle_gamma   90.00
#
_symmetry.space_group_name_H-M   'P 1'
#
loop_
_entity.id
_entity.type
_entity.pdbx_description
1 polymer ?
#
loop_
_entity_poly.entity_id
_entity_poly.type
_entity_poly.pdbx_seq_one_letter_code
_entity_poly.pdbx_strand_id
1 'polypeptide(L)'
;MSLSRNGTQCLLKSRLRQPGGGADDLGQQETTRLPGRCTELERGGTDEGVTEKRRTFRRGAQKGLVTVASDGNPSGSHGKPWVGRSRPEPAARVTPEARVGHGRSVERGARETGFAGAKADSVPEAVTRPPPPPDPKVEVEPVEEEEKPPPTPPPPKKSMARELTVGINGFGRIGRLVLRACMEKGVKVVAVNDPFIDPEYMVYMFKYDSTHGRYKGSVEYKNGQLVVDNHEITVYQCQEPKQIPWKAVGSPYVVESTGVYLSLEAASAHISAGAQRVVICAPSPDAPMLVMGVNENSYDPGSMNIVSNASCTTNCLAPLAKVIHERFGIVEGLMTTVHSYTATQKTVDGPSKKAWRDGRGAHQNIIPASTGAAKAVGKVIPELKGKLTGMAFRVPTPDVSVVDLTCRLAQPTPYSAIKEAVKAAARGPMAGILAYTEDEVVSTDFVSDTHSSIFDAKAGIALNDNFVKLISWYDNEYGYSHRVVDLLRYMFSQDK
;
A
#
# COMPACT_ATOMS: atom_id res chain seq x y z
N MET A 1 -27.65 58.46 -27.76
CA MET A 1 -27.82 57.01 -27.95
C MET A 1 -26.49 56.33 -27.70
N SER A 2 -26.52 55.30 -26.86
CA SER A 2 -25.41 54.60 -26.22
C SER A 2 -24.76 53.53 -27.09
N LEU A 3 -23.45 53.33 -26.91
CA LEU A 3 -22.63 52.09 -26.93
C LEU A 3 -21.18 52.62 -26.77
N SER A 4 -20.27 52.11 -25.95
CA SER A 4 -19.77 50.74 -25.80
C SER A 4 -18.83 50.66 -24.57
N ARG A 5 -18.48 49.43 -24.22
CA ARG A 5 -17.81 48.85 -23.04
C ARG A 5 -16.38 49.33 -22.74
N ASN A 6 -16.04 49.36 -21.45
CA ASN A 6 -14.75 49.15 -20.77
C ASN A 6 -15.11 48.65 -19.34
N GLY A 7 -14.45 47.73 -18.63
CA GLY A 7 -13.05 47.33 -18.60
C GLY A 7 -12.37 47.97 -17.38
N THR A 8 -12.05 47.23 -16.30
CA THR A 8 -10.96 47.62 -15.37
C THR A 8 -10.46 46.45 -14.50
N GLN A 9 -9.16 46.20 -14.60
CA GLN A 9 -8.32 45.38 -13.72
C GLN A 9 -7.95 46.14 -12.44
N CYS A 10 -7.73 45.40 -11.35
CA CYS A 10 -7.27 45.94 -10.08
C CYS A 10 -5.74 45.77 -9.91
N LEU A 11 -5.15 46.75 -9.22
CA LEU A 11 -3.72 47.08 -9.10
C LEU A 11 -2.92 46.13 -8.18
N LEU A 12 -1.64 45.88 -8.55
CA LEU A 12 -0.58 45.53 -7.60
C LEU A 12 0.60 46.50 -7.76
N LYS A 13 1.00 47.14 -6.65
CA LYS A 13 2.15 48.06 -6.57
C LYS A 13 3.44 47.28 -6.36
N SER A 14 4.45 47.52 -7.20
CA SER A 14 5.86 47.21 -6.95
C SER A 14 6.66 48.51 -6.82
N ARG A 15 7.56 48.59 -5.84
CA ARG A 15 8.52 49.68 -5.65
C ARG A 15 9.85 49.30 -6.27
N LEU A 16 10.34 50.15 -7.18
CA LEU A 16 11.73 50.22 -7.65
C LEU A 16 12.30 51.58 -7.18
N ARG A 17 13.57 51.60 -6.75
CA ARG A 17 14.39 52.82 -6.74
C ARG A 17 15.77 52.51 -7.32
N GLN A 18 16.22 53.44 -8.15
CA GLN A 18 17.49 53.50 -8.89
C GLN A 18 18.57 54.31 -8.13
N PRO A 19 19.83 54.33 -8.62
CA PRO A 19 21.04 54.74 -7.87
C PRO A 19 21.62 56.12 -8.26
N GLY A 20 22.60 56.61 -7.48
CA GLY A 20 23.65 57.52 -7.95
C GLY A 20 24.19 58.57 -6.96
N GLY A 21 25.51 58.54 -6.68
CA GLY A 21 26.40 59.73 -6.78
C GLY A 21 27.01 60.41 -5.53
N GLY A 22 28.34 60.20 -5.33
CA GLY A 22 29.37 61.14 -4.81
C GLY A 22 29.41 61.47 -3.30
N ALA A 23 30.51 61.83 -2.63
CA ALA A 23 31.97 61.85 -2.85
C ALA A 23 32.65 62.22 -1.48
N ASP A 24 33.90 61.79 -1.27
CA ASP A 24 34.97 62.29 -0.37
C ASP A 24 34.71 62.36 1.18
N ASP A 25 35.65 62.15 2.13
CA ASP A 25 37.11 62.10 2.13
C ASP A 25 37.69 61.48 3.43
N LEU A 26 38.94 60.97 3.33
CA LEU A 26 40.06 60.83 4.30
C LEU A 26 40.00 60.04 5.63
N GLY A 27 41.03 59.17 5.81
CA GLY A 27 41.61 58.84 7.12
C GLY A 27 42.41 57.53 7.19
N GLN A 28 43.72 57.59 6.90
CA GLN A 28 44.72 56.50 6.93
C GLN A 28 44.98 55.88 8.32
N GLN A 29 45.40 54.60 8.37
CA GLN A 29 46.66 54.15 9.00
C GLN A 29 46.94 52.63 8.80
N GLU A 30 48.15 52.32 8.31
CA GLU A 30 48.80 51.00 8.33
C GLU A 30 49.48 50.73 9.69
N THR A 31 49.73 49.45 10.03
CA THR A 31 51.02 48.97 10.60
C THR A 31 51.08 47.43 10.78
N THR A 32 51.94 46.79 9.98
CA THR A 32 53.00 45.79 10.29
C THR A 32 52.89 44.65 11.33
N ARG A 33 53.08 43.41 10.79
CA ARG A 33 54.11 42.36 11.05
C ARG A 33 54.17 41.48 12.36
N LEU A 34 54.00 40.15 12.10
CA LEU A 34 54.87 38.97 12.44
C LEU A 34 54.91 38.39 13.90
N PRO A 35 55.49 37.18 14.17
CA PRO A 35 55.12 35.80 13.76
C PRO A 35 55.35 34.71 14.87
N GLY A 36 55.13 33.41 14.61
CA GLY A 36 55.68 32.33 15.49
C GLY A 36 55.37 30.85 15.17
N ARG A 37 56.36 30.17 14.51
CA ARG A 37 56.94 28.79 14.68
C ARG A 37 56.06 27.51 14.75
N CYS A 38 56.22 26.53 13.83
CA CYS A 38 57.18 25.35 13.78
C CYS A 38 56.77 24.19 14.73
N THR A 39 56.75 22.87 14.44
CA THR A 39 57.50 21.88 13.61
C THR A 39 56.62 20.57 13.49
N GLU A 40 56.53 19.78 12.42
CA GLU A 40 57.45 18.79 11.77
C GLU A 40 57.51 17.37 12.41
N LEU A 41 57.26 16.31 11.61
CA LEU A 41 57.77 14.88 11.62
C LEU A 41 56.90 13.98 10.68
N GLU A 42 57.33 13.65 9.45
CA GLU A 42 58.04 12.42 8.95
C GLU A 42 57.19 11.10 8.96
N ARG A 43 57.19 10.14 8.00
CA ARG A 43 57.99 9.78 6.79
C ARG A 43 57.33 8.61 6.00
N GLY A 44 57.68 8.45 4.71
CA GLY A 44 57.78 7.18 3.93
C GLY A 44 56.64 6.90 2.92
N GLY A 45 56.79 7.07 1.59
CA GLY A 45 57.47 6.19 0.59
C GLY A 45 56.36 5.47 -0.23
N THR A 46 56.32 5.31 -1.57
CA THR A 46 57.30 5.23 -2.68
C THR A 46 56.62 5.56 -4.03
N ASP A 47 57.46 5.81 -5.04
CA ASP A 47 57.26 6.08 -6.48
C ASP A 47 56.18 5.27 -7.24
N GLU A 48 55.54 5.90 -8.23
CA GLU A 48 55.94 5.82 -9.66
C GLU A 48 55.00 6.68 -10.55
N GLY A 49 55.58 7.48 -11.44
CA GLY A 49 54.86 8.39 -12.32
C GLY A 49 54.59 7.82 -13.71
N VAL A 50 53.57 8.36 -14.42
CA VAL A 50 53.57 8.42 -15.89
C VAL A 50 52.86 9.70 -16.34
N THR A 51 53.47 10.31 -17.34
CA THR A 51 53.27 11.62 -17.94
C THR A 51 52.03 11.72 -18.83
N GLU A 52 51.46 12.92 -18.81
CA GLU A 52 50.41 13.45 -19.66
C GLU A 52 50.87 13.59 -21.13
N LYS A 53 50.10 13.06 -22.09
CA LYS A 53 50.20 13.44 -23.52
C LYS A 53 48.83 13.74 -24.09
N ARG A 54 48.57 15.04 -24.25
CA ARG A 54 47.53 15.61 -25.11
C ARG A 54 47.74 15.14 -26.56
N ARG A 55 46.70 14.58 -27.19
CA ARG A 55 46.58 14.48 -28.65
C ARG A 55 45.35 15.25 -29.12
N THR A 56 45.62 16.24 -29.94
CA THR A 56 44.69 17.03 -30.74
C THR A 56 44.04 16.15 -31.82
N PHE A 57 42.72 16.17 -31.92
CA PHE A 57 41.99 15.59 -33.06
C PHE A 57 41.56 16.72 -34.01
N ARG A 58 42.04 16.64 -35.26
CA ARG A 58 41.67 17.52 -36.36
C ARG A 58 40.29 17.17 -36.89
N ARG A 59 39.52 18.22 -37.21
CA ARG A 59 38.28 18.17 -38.00
C ARG A 59 38.57 17.71 -39.43
N GLY A 60 37.81 16.73 -39.91
CA GLY A 60 37.67 16.38 -41.32
C GLY A 60 36.20 16.46 -41.70
N ALA A 61 35.84 17.47 -42.49
CA ALA A 61 34.54 17.58 -43.13
C ALA A 61 34.60 16.92 -44.50
N GLN A 62 33.64 16.06 -44.83
CA GLN A 62 33.39 15.62 -46.20
C GLN A 62 31.90 15.72 -46.50
N LYS A 63 31.61 16.52 -47.54
CA LYS A 63 30.31 16.65 -48.19
C LYS A 63 30.06 15.41 -49.04
N GLY A 64 28.83 14.89 -48.99
CA GLY A 64 28.29 13.93 -49.95
C GLY A 64 26.79 14.18 -50.09
N LEU A 65 26.40 14.68 -51.25
CA LEU A 65 25.05 15.02 -51.66
C LEU A 65 24.67 14.02 -52.77
N VAL A 66 23.69 13.14 -52.56
CA VAL A 66 22.87 12.55 -53.66
C VAL A 66 21.47 12.22 -53.12
N THR A 67 20.53 12.42 -54.03
CA THR A 67 19.08 12.60 -54.02
C THR A 67 18.19 11.42 -53.62
N VAL A 68 16.98 11.82 -53.23
CA VAL A 68 15.71 11.09 -53.10
C VAL A 68 15.32 10.38 -54.41
N ALA A 69 14.83 9.14 -54.29
CA ALA A 69 14.00 8.51 -55.32
C ALA A 69 12.78 7.86 -54.64
N SER A 70 11.62 8.35 -55.06
CA SER A 70 10.28 7.85 -54.82
C SER A 70 9.91 6.87 -55.93
N ASP A 71 9.31 5.73 -55.58
CA ASP A 71 8.52 4.92 -56.51
C ASP A 71 7.15 4.63 -55.90
N GLY A 72 6.10 5.22 -56.48
CA GLY A 72 4.77 4.61 -56.58
C GLY A 72 4.77 3.66 -57.78
N ASN A 73 3.90 2.68 -57.94
CA ASN A 73 2.43 2.73 -58.17
C ASN A 73 2.01 1.29 -58.64
N PRO A 74 0.81 1.00 -59.19
CA PRO A 74 -0.59 1.06 -58.72
C PRO A 74 -1.35 -0.30 -58.79
N SER A 75 -2.66 -0.24 -58.49
CA SER A 75 -3.78 -1.08 -58.97
C SER A 75 -4.18 -2.28 -58.08
N GLY A 76 -5.45 -2.53 -57.77
CA GLY A 76 -6.70 -1.86 -58.14
C GLY A 76 -7.91 -2.63 -57.58
N SER A 77 -8.89 -1.86 -57.10
CA SER A 77 -10.35 -2.09 -57.10
C SER A 77 -10.96 -3.41 -56.58
N HIS A 78 -11.74 -3.31 -55.51
CA HIS A 78 -13.21 -3.44 -55.60
C HIS A 78 -13.88 -2.66 -54.47
N GLY A 79 -14.77 -1.73 -54.83
CA GLY A 79 -15.66 -1.05 -53.90
C GLY A 79 -17.10 -1.56 -54.01
N LYS A 80 -17.87 -1.42 -52.94
CA LYS A 80 -19.10 -0.59 -52.91
C LYS A 80 -19.67 -0.52 -51.47
N PRO A 81 -20.46 0.53 -51.17
CA PRO A 81 -20.75 1.00 -49.82
C PRO A 81 -22.08 0.44 -49.28
N TRP A 82 -22.24 0.45 -47.95
CA TRP A 82 -23.56 0.34 -47.33
C TRP A 82 -23.87 1.56 -46.48
N VAL A 83 -24.98 2.19 -46.82
CA VAL A 83 -25.58 3.36 -46.20
C VAL A 83 -26.61 2.90 -45.18
N GLY A 84 -26.51 3.46 -43.97
CA GLY A 84 -27.58 3.95 -43.10
C GLY A 84 -28.87 3.12 -42.86
N ARG A 85 -29.12 2.88 -41.57
CA ARG A 85 -30.39 2.87 -40.79
C ARG A 85 -30.24 1.78 -39.72
N SER A 86 -30.68 1.88 -38.47
CA SER A 86 -31.41 2.89 -37.69
C SER A 86 -31.40 2.36 -36.24
N ARG A 87 -31.43 3.25 -35.24
CA ARG A 87 -31.63 2.93 -33.82
C ARG A 87 -32.88 2.06 -33.61
N PRO A 88 -32.94 1.31 -32.48
CA PRO A 88 -34.18 1.22 -31.74
C PRO A 88 -34.01 1.83 -30.33
N GLU A 89 -34.85 2.82 -30.05
CA GLU A 89 -35.18 3.27 -28.70
C GLU A 89 -36.46 2.55 -28.22
N PRO A 90 -36.82 2.62 -26.93
CA PRO A 90 -37.38 1.50 -26.17
C PRO A 90 -38.91 1.41 -26.27
N ALA A 91 -39.43 0.17 -26.19
CA ALA A 91 -40.88 -0.06 -26.08
C ALA A 91 -41.36 0.14 -24.64
N ALA A 92 -42.43 0.92 -24.52
CA ALA A 92 -43.13 1.28 -23.31
C ALA A 92 -44.06 0.18 -22.79
N ARG A 93 -44.41 0.32 -21.49
CA ARG A 93 -45.41 -0.41 -20.70
C ARG A 93 -46.76 -0.58 -21.41
N VAL A 94 -47.37 -1.76 -21.27
CA VAL A 94 -48.82 -1.93 -21.05
C VAL A 94 -49.08 -3.20 -20.20
N THR A 95 -49.77 -3.04 -19.08
CA THR A 95 -50.49 -4.08 -18.30
C THR A 95 -51.87 -4.34 -18.94
N PRO A 96 -52.45 -5.55 -18.80
CA PRO A 96 -53.59 -5.63 -17.87
C PRO A 96 -53.74 -6.97 -17.10
N GLU A 97 -54.31 -6.83 -15.90
CA GLU A 97 -55.28 -7.69 -15.19
C GLU A 97 -55.12 -9.23 -15.09
N ALA A 98 -54.90 -9.66 -13.84
CA ALA A 98 -55.64 -10.65 -13.04
C ALA A 98 -56.40 -11.81 -13.73
N ARG A 99 -55.98 -13.06 -13.41
CA ARG A 99 -56.73 -14.04 -12.59
C ARG A 99 -56.03 -15.41 -12.52
N VAL A 100 -56.02 -15.99 -11.30
CA VAL A 100 -56.12 -17.43 -10.90
C VAL A 100 -55.05 -18.41 -11.42
N GLY A 101 -54.37 -19.23 -10.62
CA GLY A 101 -54.44 -19.52 -9.18
C GLY A 101 -53.55 -20.73 -8.79
N HIS A 102 -53.79 -21.27 -7.59
CA HIS A 102 -53.16 -22.45 -6.92
C HIS A 102 -51.85 -22.16 -6.17
N GLY A 103 -51.74 -22.21 -4.84
CA GLY A 103 -52.63 -22.74 -3.80
C GLY A 103 -52.05 -24.04 -3.22
N ARG A 104 -51.39 -23.95 -2.05
CA ARG A 104 -51.34 -24.98 -1.00
C ARG A 104 -50.59 -24.45 0.24
N SER A 105 -51.36 -23.79 1.11
CA SER A 105 -51.16 -23.76 2.55
C SER A 105 -52.21 -24.70 3.16
N VAL A 106 -51.82 -25.47 4.18
CA VAL A 106 -52.72 -26.38 4.90
C VAL A 106 -53.01 -25.76 6.25
N GLU A 107 -54.23 -25.26 6.40
CA GLU A 107 -54.86 -25.00 7.70
C GLU A 107 -56.14 -25.84 7.84
N ARG A 108 -56.54 -26.00 9.10
CA ARG A 108 -57.58 -26.85 9.65
C ARG A 108 -58.94 -26.63 8.99
N GLY A 109 -59.69 -27.72 8.84
CA GLY A 109 -61.12 -27.68 8.54
C GLY A 109 -61.83 -28.86 9.16
N ALA A 110 -62.65 -28.58 10.17
CA ALA A 110 -63.61 -29.49 10.76
C ALA A 110 -64.68 -29.92 9.73
N ARG A 111 -65.20 -31.13 9.88
CA ARG A 111 -66.46 -31.58 9.27
C ARG A 111 -67.43 -31.89 10.40
N GLU A 112 -68.56 -31.20 10.39
CA GLU A 112 -69.79 -31.65 11.04
C GLU A 112 -70.56 -32.56 10.07
N THR A 113 -71.17 -33.61 10.62
CA THR A 113 -72.39 -34.22 10.07
C THR A 113 -73.30 -34.57 11.24
N GLY A 114 -74.47 -33.91 11.30
CA GLY A 114 -75.75 -34.59 11.41
C GLY A 114 -76.31 -34.97 12.78
N PHE A 115 -77.52 -34.42 13.02
CA PHE A 115 -78.68 -34.99 13.72
C PHE A 115 -78.92 -34.71 15.22
N ALA A 116 -79.88 -33.79 15.40
CA ALA A 116 -81.12 -33.92 16.17
C ALA A 116 -81.10 -33.93 17.71
N GLY A 117 -81.93 -33.05 18.29
CA GLY A 117 -82.69 -33.39 19.49
C GLY A 117 -82.79 -32.31 20.57
N ALA A 118 -83.95 -31.65 20.61
CA ALA A 118 -84.70 -31.24 21.80
C ALA A 118 -84.17 -30.16 22.78
N LYS A 119 -84.99 -29.09 22.83
CA LYS A 119 -85.40 -28.24 23.97
C LYS A 119 -84.92 -28.64 25.38
N ALA A 120 -84.50 -27.66 26.17
CA ALA A 120 -85.33 -27.00 27.19
C ALA A 120 -84.46 -26.14 28.14
N ASP A 121 -85.00 -24.99 28.53
CA ASP A 121 -84.47 -24.04 29.51
C ASP A 121 -84.33 -24.64 30.92
N SER A 122 -83.34 -24.13 31.68
CA SER A 122 -83.46 -23.57 33.06
C SER A 122 -82.26 -23.85 33.99
N VAL A 123 -81.84 -22.77 34.64
CA VAL A 123 -80.94 -22.57 35.79
C VAL A 123 -81.72 -22.92 37.11
N PRO A 124 -81.20 -23.08 38.37
CA PRO A 124 -79.86 -22.89 38.98
C PRO A 124 -79.36 -23.95 40.04
N GLU A 125 -78.17 -23.65 40.60
CA GLU A 125 -77.72 -23.81 42.02
C GLU A 125 -77.07 -25.11 42.58
N ALA A 126 -76.32 -24.89 43.67
CA ALA A 126 -74.99 -25.42 44.01
C ALA A 126 -74.94 -26.75 44.79
N VAL A 127 -73.85 -27.53 44.65
CA VAL A 127 -73.44 -28.60 45.60
C VAL A 127 -71.90 -28.76 45.66
N THR A 128 -71.41 -29.16 46.84
CA THR A 128 -70.06 -29.22 47.41
C THR A 128 -69.09 -30.29 46.85
N ARG A 129 -67.78 -30.11 47.13
CA ARG A 129 -66.64 -30.96 46.71
C ARG A 129 -66.52 -32.30 47.47
N PRO A 130 -65.96 -33.36 46.84
CA PRO A 130 -65.29 -34.47 47.54
C PRO A 130 -63.75 -34.43 47.41
N PRO A 131 -62.99 -35.08 48.32
CA PRO A 131 -61.52 -35.02 48.38
C PRO A 131 -60.81 -36.07 47.50
N PRO A 132 -59.54 -35.87 47.14
CA PRO A 132 -58.76 -36.83 46.35
C PRO A 132 -58.12 -37.96 47.22
N PRO A 133 -57.85 -39.14 46.63
CA PRO A 133 -57.27 -40.29 47.31
C PRO A 133 -55.73 -40.22 47.48
N PRO A 134 -55.13 -41.05 48.37
CA PRO A 134 -53.79 -40.86 48.92
C PRO A 134 -52.64 -41.50 48.12
N ASP A 135 -51.44 -40.94 48.27
CA ASP A 135 -50.18 -41.33 47.63
C ASP A 135 -49.55 -42.62 48.21
N PRO A 136 -48.84 -43.43 47.39
CA PRO A 136 -48.11 -44.61 47.86
C PRO A 136 -46.76 -44.26 48.52
N LYS A 137 -46.42 -45.08 49.52
CA LYS A 137 -45.34 -44.93 50.51
C LYS A 137 -43.93 -45.18 49.92
N VAL A 138 -42.96 -44.40 50.40
CA VAL A 138 -41.52 -44.53 50.16
C VAL A 138 -40.87 -45.21 51.38
N GLU A 139 -40.08 -46.26 51.16
CA GLU A 139 -39.13 -46.80 52.14
C GLU A 139 -37.83 -45.99 52.11
N VAL A 140 -37.32 -45.63 53.29
CA VAL A 140 -36.17 -44.75 53.52
C VAL A 140 -34.98 -45.60 53.97
N GLU A 141 -33.88 -45.56 53.23
CA GLU A 141 -32.57 -46.04 53.69
C GLU A 141 -31.73 -44.88 54.31
N PRO A 142 -30.75 -45.17 55.20
CA PRO A 142 -30.12 -44.16 56.05
C PRO A 142 -29.16 -43.23 55.32
N VAL A 143 -29.12 -41.98 55.79
CA VAL A 143 -28.27 -40.88 55.32
C VAL A 143 -26.85 -41.02 55.88
N GLU A 144 -25.84 -41.14 55.01
CA GLU A 144 -24.44 -40.83 55.35
C GLU A 144 -24.21 -39.31 55.29
N GLU A 145 -23.53 -38.75 56.29
CA GLU A 145 -23.10 -37.36 56.33
C GLU A 145 -22.05 -37.09 55.23
N GLU A 146 -22.42 -36.27 54.23
CA GLU A 146 -21.49 -35.80 53.20
C GLU A 146 -20.67 -34.60 53.71
N GLU A 147 -19.35 -34.77 53.80
CA GLU A 147 -18.40 -33.68 54.04
C GLU A 147 -18.54 -32.59 52.96
N LYS A 148 -18.61 -31.33 53.39
CA LYS A 148 -18.65 -30.18 52.48
C LYS A 148 -17.42 -30.18 51.56
N PRO A 149 -17.61 -30.13 50.22
CA PRO A 149 -16.49 -30.09 49.30
C PRO A 149 -15.66 -28.80 49.49
N PRO A 150 -14.33 -28.87 49.32
CA PRO A 150 -13.47 -27.70 49.40
C PRO A 150 -13.87 -26.68 48.33
N PRO A 151 -13.70 -25.37 48.59
CA PRO A 151 -14.07 -24.34 47.65
C PRO A 151 -13.34 -24.56 46.33
N THR A 152 -14.12 -24.63 45.25
CA THR A 152 -13.61 -24.74 43.88
C THR A 152 -12.57 -23.65 43.62
N PRO A 153 -11.40 -23.98 43.04
CA PRO A 153 -10.44 -22.97 42.67
C PRO A 153 -11.10 -21.97 41.71
N PRO A 154 -10.79 -20.67 41.82
CA PRO A 154 -11.36 -19.68 40.93
C PRO A 154 -11.06 -20.09 39.48
N PRO A 155 -12.00 -19.87 38.54
CA PRO A 155 -11.78 -20.19 37.14
C PRO A 155 -10.44 -19.57 36.71
N PRO A 156 -9.61 -20.29 35.93
CA PRO A 156 -8.37 -19.72 35.45
C PRO A 156 -8.73 -18.38 34.82
N LYS A 157 -8.11 -17.28 35.32
CA LYS A 157 -8.22 -15.97 34.67
C LYS A 157 -8.03 -16.24 33.20
N LYS A 158 -9.04 -15.95 32.37
CA LYS A 158 -8.86 -15.97 30.91
C LYS A 158 -7.60 -15.16 30.69
N SER A 159 -6.52 -15.82 30.28
CA SER A 159 -5.39 -15.13 29.71
C SER A 159 -6.01 -14.23 28.66
N MET A 160 -5.96 -12.91 28.88
CA MET A 160 -6.42 -11.96 27.88
C MET A 160 -5.58 -12.28 26.66
N ALA A 161 -6.16 -12.96 25.67
CA ALA A 161 -5.46 -13.33 24.47
C ALA A 161 -4.86 -12.03 23.92
N ARG A 162 -3.53 -12.00 23.77
CA ARG A 162 -2.83 -10.83 23.28
C ARG A 162 -3.46 -10.46 21.93
N GLU A 163 -4.06 -9.28 21.84
CA GLU A 163 -4.67 -8.77 20.61
C GLU A 163 -3.72 -7.75 19.96
N LEU A 164 -3.47 -7.88 18.66
CA LEU A 164 -2.69 -6.90 17.91
C LEU A 164 -3.50 -5.62 17.73
N THR A 165 -3.04 -4.53 18.33
CA THR A 165 -3.57 -3.18 18.12
C THR A 165 -2.61 -2.34 17.30
N VAL A 166 -3.17 -1.54 16.38
CA VAL A 166 -2.40 -0.73 15.42
C VAL A 166 -2.76 0.75 15.56
N GLY A 167 -1.74 1.61 15.58
CA GLY A 167 -1.86 3.05 15.40
C GLY A 167 -1.27 3.47 14.05
N ILE A 168 -1.86 4.44 13.36
CA ILE A 168 -1.37 4.91 12.06
C ILE A 168 -0.96 6.38 12.16
N ASN A 169 0.29 6.68 11.84
CA ASN A 169 0.79 8.05 11.69
C ASN A 169 0.90 8.42 10.20
N GLY A 170 0.23 9.49 9.81
CA GLY A 170 0.04 9.92 8.42
C GLY A 170 -1.15 9.21 7.77
N PHE A 171 -2.21 9.96 7.43
CA PHE A 171 -3.44 9.42 6.83
C PHE A 171 -3.52 9.70 5.33
N GLY A 172 -2.36 9.56 4.67
CA GLY A 172 -2.18 9.67 3.21
C GLY A 172 -2.60 8.42 2.44
N ARG A 173 -2.05 8.23 1.24
CA ARG A 173 -2.32 7.05 0.39
C ARG A 173 -2.09 5.74 1.15
N ILE A 174 -0.88 5.54 1.67
CA ILE A 174 -0.52 4.32 2.40
C ILE A 174 -1.29 4.19 3.71
N GLY A 175 -1.36 5.25 4.54
CA GLY A 175 -2.10 5.18 5.82
C GLY A 175 -3.56 4.77 5.67
N ARG A 176 -4.28 5.33 4.68
CA ARG A 176 -5.68 4.95 4.41
C ARG A 176 -5.80 3.52 3.90
N LEU A 177 -4.91 3.08 3.04
CA LEU A 177 -4.97 1.72 2.47
C LEU A 177 -4.50 0.65 3.46
N VAL A 178 -3.57 0.98 4.36
CA VAL A 178 -3.26 0.14 5.53
C VAL A 178 -4.48 0.01 6.44
N LEU A 179 -5.23 1.09 6.68
CA LEU A 179 -6.50 0.98 7.41
C LEU A 179 -7.49 0.05 6.69
N ARG A 180 -7.68 0.19 5.36
CA ARG A 180 -8.53 -0.74 4.60
C ARG A 180 -8.06 -2.19 4.72
N ALA A 181 -6.76 -2.44 4.57
CA ALA A 181 -6.16 -3.75 4.70
C ALA A 181 -6.32 -4.33 6.12
N CYS A 182 -6.22 -3.50 7.16
CA CYS A 182 -6.51 -3.90 8.54
C CYS A 182 -7.97 -4.33 8.71
N MET A 183 -8.94 -3.57 8.17
CA MET A 183 -10.36 -3.94 8.22
C MET A 183 -10.63 -5.27 7.51
N GLU A 184 -10.08 -5.47 6.31
CA GLU A 184 -10.19 -6.74 5.56
C GLU A 184 -9.58 -7.93 6.31
N LYS A 185 -8.48 -7.72 7.02
CA LYS A 185 -7.72 -8.77 7.72
C LYS A 185 -8.15 -8.97 9.18
N GLY A 186 -9.12 -8.19 9.67
CA GLY A 186 -9.59 -8.22 11.06
C GLY A 186 -8.54 -7.75 12.07
N VAL A 187 -7.69 -6.78 11.69
CA VAL A 187 -6.69 -6.17 12.59
C VAL A 187 -7.26 -4.89 13.19
N LYS A 188 -7.19 -4.77 14.51
CA LYS A 188 -7.78 -3.66 15.26
C LYS A 188 -6.91 -2.41 15.17
N VAL A 189 -7.43 -1.38 14.51
CA VAL A 189 -6.83 -0.04 14.53
C VAL A 189 -7.45 0.75 15.68
N VAL A 190 -6.63 1.30 16.55
CA VAL A 190 -7.07 2.01 17.77
C VAL A 190 -6.93 3.53 17.65
N ALA A 191 -6.04 4.00 16.78
CA ALA A 191 -5.83 5.42 16.58
C ALA A 191 -5.23 5.76 15.21
N VAL A 192 -5.57 6.96 14.73
CA VAL A 192 -4.97 7.60 13.54
C VAL A 192 -4.49 9.00 13.91
N ASN A 193 -3.34 9.40 13.38
CA ASN A 193 -2.79 10.76 13.53
C ASN A 193 -2.51 11.38 12.17
N ASP A 194 -3.08 12.56 11.90
CA ASP A 194 -2.65 13.42 10.80
C ASP A 194 -2.97 14.90 11.12
N PRO A 195 -1.98 15.77 11.26
CA PRO A 195 -2.20 17.17 11.62
C PRO A 195 -2.78 18.03 10.48
N PHE A 196 -2.90 17.50 9.27
CA PHE A 196 -3.37 18.23 8.09
C PHE A 196 -4.77 17.83 7.62
N ILE A 197 -5.41 16.89 8.32
CA ILE A 197 -6.71 16.33 7.93
C ILE A 197 -7.59 16.31 9.18
N ASP A 198 -8.67 17.10 9.21
CA ASP A 198 -9.68 17.06 10.27
C ASP A 198 -10.55 15.79 10.16
N PRO A 199 -11.23 15.35 11.24
CA PRO A 199 -11.94 14.08 11.26
C PRO A 199 -13.05 13.94 10.20
N GLU A 200 -13.82 15.00 9.95
CA GLU A 200 -14.84 15.02 8.90
C GLU A 200 -14.19 14.85 7.52
N TYR A 201 -13.04 15.49 7.29
CA TYR A 201 -12.28 15.29 6.07
C TYR A 201 -11.65 13.89 5.97
N MET A 202 -11.23 13.28 7.08
CA MET A 202 -10.78 11.89 7.11
C MET A 202 -11.89 10.93 6.65
N VAL A 203 -13.14 11.14 7.10
CA VAL A 203 -14.30 10.37 6.64
C VAL A 203 -14.45 10.48 5.11
N TYR A 204 -14.39 11.69 4.57
CA TYR A 204 -14.47 11.92 3.12
C TYR A 204 -13.34 11.21 2.35
N MET A 205 -12.08 11.42 2.75
CA MET A 205 -10.90 10.87 2.09
C MET A 205 -10.81 9.35 2.17
N PHE A 206 -11.34 8.74 3.24
CA PHE A 206 -11.40 7.29 3.38
C PHE A 206 -12.55 6.69 2.57
N LYS A 207 -13.72 7.35 2.57
CA LYS A 207 -14.92 6.91 1.85
C LYS A 207 -14.75 6.93 0.34
N TYR A 208 -14.10 7.96 -0.21
CA TYR A 208 -13.95 8.16 -1.65
C TYR A 208 -12.48 8.09 -2.06
N ASP A 209 -12.11 7.03 -2.77
CA ASP A 209 -10.78 6.87 -3.36
C ASP A 209 -10.87 6.82 -4.89
N SER A 210 -10.11 7.67 -5.58
CA SER A 210 -10.13 7.72 -7.06
C SER A 210 -9.50 6.48 -7.71
N THR A 211 -8.63 5.76 -7.00
CA THR A 211 -7.91 4.59 -7.51
C THR A 211 -8.65 3.31 -7.12
N HIS A 212 -8.89 3.12 -5.81
CA HIS A 212 -9.47 1.88 -5.26
C HIS A 212 -10.98 1.98 -5.01
N GLY A 213 -11.62 3.00 -5.58
CA GLY A 213 -13.06 3.22 -5.49
C GLY A 213 -13.58 3.53 -4.08
N ARG A 214 -14.91 3.51 -3.97
CA ARG A 214 -15.62 3.77 -2.71
C ARG A 214 -15.35 2.66 -1.70
N TYR A 215 -15.12 3.06 -0.44
CA TYR A 215 -15.10 2.11 0.67
C TYR A 215 -16.43 1.36 0.73
N LYS A 216 -16.38 0.04 0.90
CA LYS A 216 -17.56 -0.84 0.85
C LYS A 216 -18.32 -0.88 2.18
N GLY A 217 -17.61 -0.68 3.29
CA GLY A 217 -18.17 -0.62 4.62
C GLY A 217 -18.71 0.77 5.00
N SER A 218 -18.96 0.97 6.29
CA SER A 218 -19.35 2.26 6.84
C SER A 218 -18.13 3.03 7.36
N VAL A 219 -18.16 4.35 7.17
CA VAL A 219 -17.23 5.28 7.82
C VAL A 219 -18.00 6.53 8.21
N GLU A 220 -17.92 6.90 9.48
CA GLU A 220 -18.54 8.09 10.05
C GLU A 220 -17.65 8.70 11.14
N TYR A 221 -17.91 9.97 11.48
CA TYR A 221 -17.31 10.61 12.63
C TYR A 221 -18.41 10.82 13.68
N LYS A 222 -18.25 10.17 14.83
CA LYS A 222 -19.28 10.14 15.89
C LYS A 222 -18.61 10.10 17.25
N ASN A 223 -19.17 10.81 18.23
CA ASN A 223 -18.68 10.86 19.61
C ASN A 223 -17.19 11.26 19.73
N GLY A 224 -16.70 12.12 18.83
CA GLY A 224 -15.30 12.53 18.82
C GLY A 224 -14.33 11.52 18.21
N GLN A 225 -14.82 10.42 17.63
CA GLN A 225 -14.02 9.33 17.09
C GLN A 225 -14.39 9.00 15.64
N LEU A 226 -13.43 8.49 14.90
CA LEU A 226 -13.66 7.91 13.58
C LEU A 226 -14.20 6.49 13.77
N VAL A 227 -15.36 6.18 13.20
CA VAL A 227 -15.98 4.86 13.31
C VAL A 227 -15.96 4.17 11.95
N VAL A 228 -15.28 3.04 11.84
CA VAL A 228 -15.18 2.24 10.60
C VAL A 228 -15.72 0.84 10.84
N ASP A 229 -16.79 0.45 10.16
CA ASP A 229 -17.46 -0.86 10.36
C ASP A 229 -17.73 -1.20 11.84
N ASN A 230 -18.20 -0.20 12.60
CA ASN A 230 -18.43 -0.22 14.05
C ASN A 230 -17.18 -0.25 14.94
N HIS A 231 -15.99 -0.10 14.38
CA HIS A 231 -14.74 0.04 15.15
C HIS A 231 -14.47 1.52 15.43
N GLU A 232 -14.43 1.85 16.72
CA GLU A 232 -14.08 3.18 17.21
C GLU A 232 -12.56 3.41 17.17
N ILE A 233 -12.15 4.47 16.48
CA ILE A 233 -10.74 4.84 16.24
C ILE A 233 -10.53 6.26 16.76
N THR A 234 -9.58 6.41 17.68
CA THR A 234 -9.21 7.74 18.21
C THR A 234 -8.49 8.55 17.16
N VAL A 235 -8.84 9.82 16.99
CA VAL A 235 -8.17 10.73 16.04
C VAL A 235 -7.26 11.70 16.80
N TYR A 236 -6.03 11.81 16.34
CA TYR A 236 -5.07 12.81 16.78
C TYR A 236 -4.64 13.71 15.61
N GLN A 237 -4.22 14.93 15.95
CA GLN A 237 -3.71 15.92 14.99
C GLN A 237 -2.38 16.52 15.48
N CYS A 238 -1.52 15.67 16.05
CA CYS A 238 -0.22 16.09 16.57
C CYS A 238 0.78 16.25 15.42
N GLN A 239 1.51 17.36 15.43
CA GLN A 239 2.58 17.63 14.46
C GLN A 239 3.80 16.75 14.70
N GLU A 240 4.16 16.52 15.97
CA GLU A 240 5.35 15.75 16.32
C GLU A 240 4.98 14.35 16.87
N PRO A 241 5.64 13.28 16.40
CA PRO A 241 5.44 11.90 16.88
C PRO A 241 5.45 11.73 18.40
N LYS A 242 6.30 12.48 19.11
CA LYS A 242 6.46 12.41 20.57
C LYS A 242 5.25 12.92 21.35
N GLN A 243 4.38 13.70 20.71
CA GLN A 243 3.19 14.30 21.32
C GLN A 243 1.96 13.39 21.18
N ILE A 244 2.02 12.36 20.33
CA ILE A 244 0.89 11.46 20.09
C ILE A 244 0.75 10.53 21.30
N PRO A 245 -0.37 10.55 22.04
CA PRO A 245 -0.48 9.83 23.30
C PRO A 245 -0.77 8.33 23.09
N TRP A 246 0.13 7.58 22.45
CA TRP A 246 -0.04 6.15 22.15
C TRP A 246 -0.32 5.30 23.39
N LYS A 247 0.24 5.65 24.56
CA LYS A 247 -0.07 4.97 25.84
C LYS A 247 -1.55 5.02 26.20
N ALA A 248 -2.24 6.12 25.87
CA ALA A 248 -3.64 6.31 26.20
C ALA A 248 -4.57 5.37 25.41
N VAL A 249 -4.09 4.84 24.28
CA VAL A 249 -4.83 3.89 23.42
C VAL A 249 -4.25 2.46 23.50
N GLY A 250 -3.55 2.14 24.59
CA GLY A 250 -3.09 0.77 24.87
C GLY A 250 -1.75 0.41 24.22
N SER A 251 -0.91 1.40 23.90
CA SER A 251 0.46 1.20 23.40
C SER A 251 0.53 0.32 22.14
N PRO A 252 -0.06 0.74 21.01
CA PRO A 252 -0.15 -0.09 19.81
C PRO A 252 1.19 -0.28 19.08
N TYR A 253 1.19 -1.15 18.08
CA TYR A 253 2.18 -1.16 17.02
C TYR A 253 1.88 0.02 16.10
N VAL A 254 2.87 0.81 15.73
CA VAL A 254 2.66 2.03 14.94
C VAL A 254 3.13 1.85 13.51
N VAL A 255 2.26 2.24 12.58
CA VAL A 255 2.57 2.40 11.16
C VAL A 255 3.01 3.85 10.94
N GLU A 256 4.29 4.04 10.62
CA GLU A 256 4.84 5.35 10.27
C GLU A 256 4.78 5.52 8.75
N SER A 257 3.79 6.27 8.28
CA SER A 257 3.48 6.46 6.84
C SER A 257 3.42 7.92 6.40
N THR A 258 4.00 8.84 7.17
CA THR A 258 4.13 10.26 6.82
C THR A 258 5.16 10.50 5.71
N GLY A 259 6.16 9.62 5.60
CA GLY A 259 7.32 9.79 4.72
C GLY A 259 8.38 10.76 5.25
N VAL A 260 8.27 11.21 6.50
CA VAL A 260 9.18 12.18 7.13
C VAL A 260 10.09 11.51 8.17
N TYR A 261 9.53 10.66 9.04
CA TYR A 261 10.26 10.05 10.16
C TYR A 261 10.86 8.70 9.78
N LEU A 262 11.92 8.73 8.97
CA LEU A 262 12.47 7.52 8.33
C LEU A 262 13.65 6.86 9.04
N SER A 263 14.35 7.58 9.92
CA SER A 263 15.47 7.03 10.69
C SER A 263 15.01 6.38 11.99
N LEU A 264 15.87 5.53 12.57
CA LEU A 264 15.66 4.98 13.92
C LEU A 264 15.44 6.08 14.95
N GLU A 265 16.29 7.12 14.91
CA GLU A 265 16.18 8.28 15.81
C GLU A 265 14.81 8.97 15.67
N ALA A 266 14.41 9.30 14.45
CA ALA A 266 13.15 9.99 14.18
C ALA A 266 11.93 9.15 14.59
N ALA A 267 11.92 7.86 14.25
CA ALA A 267 10.83 6.95 14.58
C ALA A 267 10.78 6.57 16.09
N SER A 268 11.91 6.66 16.81
CA SER A 268 11.97 6.39 18.26
C SER A 268 11.10 7.33 19.10
N ALA A 269 10.72 8.48 18.54
CA ALA A 269 9.77 9.40 19.15
C ALA A 269 8.40 8.75 19.40
N HIS A 270 7.96 7.81 18.54
CA HIS A 270 6.73 7.05 18.80
C HIS A 270 6.88 6.06 19.96
N ILE A 271 8.03 5.38 20.05
CA ILE A 271 8.33 4.46 21.17
C ILE A 271 8.31 5.24 22.49
N SER A 272 8.97 6.41 22.52
CA SER A 272 8.98 7.32 23.67
C SER A 272 7.56 7.75 24.07
N ALA A 273 6.69 7.96 23.08
CA ALA A 273 5.29 8.33 23.28
C ALA A 273 4.36 7.15 23.65
N GLY A 274 4.88 5.91 23.65
CA GLY A 274 4.18 4.72 24.11
C GLY A 274 3.93 3.63 23.09
N ALA A 275 4.39 3.73 21.85
CA ALA A 275 4.26 2.64 20.90
C ALA A 275 5.11 1.44 21.34
N GLN A 276 4.61 0.21 21.10
CA GLN A 276 5.38 -1.02 21.36
C GLN A 276 6.43 -1.28 20.28
N ARG A 277 6.02 -1.11 19.02
CA ARG A 277 6.83 -1.30 17.82
C ARG A 277 6.51 -0.23 16.80
N VAL A 278 7.43 0.01 15.85
CA VAL A 278 7.19 0.90 14.71
C VAL A 278 7.56 0.20 13.41
N VAL A 279 6.68 0.27 12.42
CA VAL A 279 6.91 -0.14 11.03
C VAL A 279 6.93 1.09 10.14
N ILE A 280 8.10 1.42 9.59
CA ILE A 280 8.30 2.53 8.66
C ILE A 280 7.87 2.10 7.26
N CYS A 281 6.94 2.83 6.66
CA CYS A 281 6.37 2.58 5.34
C CYS A 281 7.20 3.18 4.18
N ALA A 282 8.52 3.09 4.30
CA ALA A 282 9.49 3.49 3.28
C ALA A 282 10.87 2.90 3.63
N PRO A 283 11.83 2.86 2.69
CA PRO A 283 13.21 2.50 3.00
C PRO A 283 13.79 3.42 4.08
N SER A 284 14.37 2.81 5.11
CA SER A 284 15.08 3.53 6.16
C SER A 284 16.59 3.61 5.86
N PRO A 285 17.28 4.70 6.23
CA PRO A 285 18.74 4.78 6.16
C PRO A 285 19.42 3.77 7.11
N ASP A 286 18.84 3.50 8.27
CA ASP A 286 19.48 2.82 9.41
C ASP A 286 18.62 1.70 10.04
N ALA A 287 17.29 1.73 9.93
CA ALA A 287 16.45 0.65 10.44
C ALA A 287 16.55 -0.63 9.58
N PRO A 288 16.48 -1.82 10.20
CA PRO A 288 16.46 -3.09 9.47
C PRO A 288 15.24 -3.16 8.53
N MET A 289 15.49 -3.59 7.29
CA MET A 289 14.44 -3.74 6.28
C MET A 289 14.00 -5.20 6.21
N LEU A 290 12.69 -5.41 6.24
CA LEU A 290 12.05 -6.71 6.13
C LEU A 290 11.12 -6.71 4.92
N VAL A 291 11.12 -7.82 4.18
CA VAL A 291 10.22 -8.11 3.06
C VAL A 291 9.61 -9.48 3.32
N MET A 292 8.29 -9.53 3.40
CA MET A 292 7.53 -10.78 3.61
C MET A 292 7.75 -11.76 2.44
N GLY A 293 7.89 -13.04 2.75
CA GLY A 293 8.26 -14.11 1.82
C GLY A 293 9.75 -14.16 1.46
N VAL A 294 10.60 -13.33 2.08
CA VAL A 294 12.02 -13.19 1.71
C VAL A 294 12.92 -13.31 2.94
N ASN A 295 12.78 -12.39 3.91
CA ASN A 295 13.67 -12.30 5.06
C ASN A 295 12.97 -11.94 6.39
N GLU A 296 11.65 -12.06 6.47
CA GLU A 296 10.89 -11.82 7.71
C GLU A 296 11.39 -12.68 8.88
N ASN A 297 11.93 -13.87 8.60
CA ASN A 297 12.56 -14.74 9.59
C ASN A 297 13.83 -14.17 10.23
N SER A 298 14.41 -13.09 9.68
CA SER A 298 15.52 -12.37 10.30
C SER A 298 15.06 -11.33 11.34
N TYR A 299 13.76 -11.16 11.54
CA TYR A 299 13.22 -10.32 12.59
C TYR A 299 13.62 -10.84 13.98
N ASP A 300 14.21 -9.96 14.78
CA ASP A 300 14.57 -10.22 16.18
C ASP A 300 13.78 -9.30 17.13
N PRO A 301 12.77 -9.83 17.86
CA PRO A 301 12.04 -9.13 18.91
C PRO A 301 12.90 -8.40 19.94
N GLY A 302 14.10 -8.92 20.25
CA GLY A 302 14.96 -8.37 21.29
C GLY A 302 15.64 -7.06 20.89
N SER A 303 15.86 -6.84 19.59
CA SER A 303 16.63 -5.70 19.07
C SER A 303 15.86 -4.84 18.07
N MET A 304 14.85 -5.39 17.39
CA MET A 304 14.14 -4.74 16.30
C MET A 304 12.81 -4.12 16.74
N ASN A 305 12.88 -3.11 17.60
CA ASN A 305 11.70 -2.35 18.02
C ASN A 305 11.13 -1.47 16.89
N ILE A 306 11.99 -1.08 15.95
CA ILE A 306 11.68 -0.24 14.80
C ILE A 306 12.23 -0.93 13.56
N VAL A 307 11.36 -1.20 12.59
CA VAL A 307 11.71 -1.85 11.32
C VAL A 307 11.16 -1.05 10.15
N SER A 308 11.69 -1.31 8.96
CA SER A 308 11.17 -0.76 7.70
C SER A 308 10.60 -1.89 6.85
N ASN A 309 9.41 -1.67 6.27
CA ASN A 309 8.82 -2.58 5.28
C ASN A 309 9.42 -2.36 3.87
N ALA A 310 10.62 -1.79 3.78
CA ALA A 310 11.29 -1.40 2.54
C ALA A 310 10.41 -0.50 1.65
N SER A 311 10.47 -0.66 0.33
CA SER A 311 9.64 0.05 -0.66
C SER A 311 8.73 -0.90 -1.42
N CYS A 312 7.71 -0.38 -2.09
CA CYS A 312 6.86 -1.13 -3.02
C CYS A 312 7.69 -1.84 -4.11
N THR A 313 8.64 -1.15 -4.74
CA THR A 313 9.52 -1.75 -5.76
C THR A 313 10.42 -2.85 -5.18
N THR A 314 10.94 -2.69 -3.96
CA THR A 314 11.74 -3.75 -3.31
C THR A 314 10.88 -4.96 -2.97
N ASN A 315 9.64 -4.76 -2.51
CA ASN A 315 8.68 -5.84 -2.27
C ASN A 315 8.30 -6.57 -3.57
N CYS A 316 8.28 -5.89 -4.72
CA CYS A 316 8.08 -6.54 -6.02
C CYS A 316 9.32 -7.33 -6.48
N LEU A 317 10.50 -6.70 -6.43
CA LEU A 317 11.72 -7.29 -6.99
C LEU A 317 12.30 -8.42 -6.12
N ALA A 318 12.27 -8.31 -4.80
CA ALA A 318 12.97 -9.25 -3.92
C ALA A 318 12.41 -10.68 -3.97
N PRO A 319 11.08 -10.93 -3.95
CA PRO A 319 10.54 -12.29 -4.09
C PRO A 319 10.93 -12.92 -5.43
N LEU A 320 10.80 -12.18 -6.54
CA LEU A 320 11.23 -12.66 -7.85
C LEU A 320 12.74 -12.96 -7.87
N ALA A 321 13.57 -12.03 -7.39
CA ALA A 321 15.01 -12.20 -7.36
C ALA A 321 15.44 -13.39 -6.50
N LYS A 322 14.75 -13.64 -5.36
CA LYS A 322 14.99 -14.82 -4.51
C LYS A 322 14.76 -16.12 -5.29
N VAL A 323 13.62 -16.27 -5.95
CA VAL A 323 13.31 -17.47 -6.75
C VAL A 323 14.35 -17.70 -7.84
N ILE A 324 14.69 -16.65 -8.59
CA ILE A 324 15.66 -16.75 -9.69
C ILE A 324 17.07 -17.05 -9.16
N HIS A 325 17.48 -16.41 -8.06
CA HIS A 325 18.79 -16.61 -7.48
C HIS A 325 18.97 -18.03 -6.93
N GLU A 326 18.02 -18.51 -6.13
CA GLU A 326 18.10 -19.83 -5.51
C GLU A 326 18.08 -20.97 -6.54
N ARG A 327 17.38 -20.77 -7.66
CA ARG A 327 17.23 -21.80 -8.69
C ARG A 327 18.33 -21.78 -9.75
N PHE A 328 18.76 -20.60 -10.18
CA PHE A 328 19.61 -20.46 -11.37
C PHE A 328 20.88 -19.62 -11.12
N GLY A 329 20.97 -18.97 -9.96
CA GLY A 329 22.03 -18.04 -9.61
C GLY A 329 21.98 -16.75 -10.43
N ILE A 330 21.77 -15.62 -9.77
CA ILE A 330 21.96 -14.29 -10.39
C ILE A 330 23.42 -13.89 -10.24
N VAL A 331 24.11 -13.65 -11.35
CA VAL A 331 25.49 -13.13 -11.35
C VAL A 331 25.49 -11.63 -11.20
N GLU A 332 24.68 -10.94 -12.01
CA GLU A 332 24.48 -9.49 -11.98
C GLU A 332 23.13 -9.14 -12.62
N GLY A 333 22.58 -7.98 -12.27
CA GLY A 333 21.34 -7.51 -12.86
C GLY A 333 21.10 -6.01 -12.69
N LEU A 334 20.38 -5.45 -13.65
CA LEU A 334 19.93 -4.08 -13.68
C LEU A 334 18.41 -4.05 -13.72
N MET A 335 17.83 -3.26 -12.83
CA MET A 335 16.39 -3.07 -12.74
C MET A 335 15.99 -1.69 -13.26
N THR A 336 14.93 -1.66 -14.05
CA THR A 336 14.14 -0.45 -14.29
C THR A 336 12.77 -0.68 -13.70
N THR A 337 12.26 0.27 -12.92
CA THR A 337 10.83 0.29 -12.60
C THR A 337 10.13 1.36 -13.41
N VAL A 338 9.15 0.96 -14.19
CA VAL A 338 8.20 1.89 -14.82
C VAL A 338 7.08 2.05 -13.82
N HIS A 339 7.07 3.22 -13.17
CA HIS A 339 6.36 3.42 -11.93
C HIS A 339 5.33 4.53 -12.07
N SER A 340 4.13 4.33 -11.54
CA SER A 340 3.14 5.39 -11.41
C SER A 340 3.68 6.61 -10.66
N TYR A 341 3.16 7.80 -10.97
CA TYR A 341 3.51 8.98 -10.21
C TYR A 341 2.94 8.89 -8.79
N THR A 342 3.52 9.63 -7.83
CA THR A 342 3.08 9.59 -6.43
C THR A 342 2.80 11.00 -5.91
N ALA A 343 2.39 11.11 -4.64
CA ALA A 343 2.11 12.39 -3.99
C ALA A 343 3.33 13.34 -3.94
N THR A 344 4.54 12.85 -4.20
CA THR A 344 5.76 13.68 -4.19
C THR A 344 5.93 14.53 -5.46
N GLN A 345 5.36 14.09 -6.58
CA GLN A 345 5.41 14.78 -7.86
C GLN A 345 4.46 16.00 -7.88
N LYS A 346 4.43 16.72 -8.99
CA LYS A 346 3.67 17.97 -9.15
C LYS A 346 2.67 17.85 -10.29
N THR A 347 1.52 18.50 -10.14
CA THR A 347 0.49 18.53 -11.20
C THR A 347 1.02 19.24 -12.44
N VAL A 348 1.69 20.37 -12.24
CA VAL A 348 2.36 21.19 -13.27
C VAL A 348 3.82 21.43 -12.86
N ASP A 349 4.62 21.98 -13.78
CA ASP A 349 6.01 22.32 -13.53
C ASP A 349 6.17 23.26 -12.32
N GLY A 350 6.95 22.84 -11.33
CA GLY A 350 7.13 23.55 -10.07
C GLY A 350 8.33 23.05 -9.26
N PRO A 351 8.61 23.67 -8.10
CA PRO A 351 9.77 23.32 -7.28
C PRO A 351 9.61 21.93 -6.65
N SER A 352 10.69 21.15 -6.63
CA SER A 352 10.78 19.86 -5.95
C SER A 352 11.91 19.88 -4.93
N LYS A 353 11.60 19.47 -3.69
CA LYS A 353 12.56 19.38 -2.59
C LYS A 353 13.57 18.25 -2.78
N LYS A 354 13.21 17.22 -3.57
CA LYS A 354 13.97 15.97 -3.70
C LYS A 354 14.89 15.96 -4.91
N ALA A 355 14.34 16.27 -6.09
CA ALA A 355 15.07 16.22 -7.35
C ALA A 355 14.38 17.10 -8.40
N TRP A 356 15.16 17.80 -9.24
CA TRP A 356 14.63 18.75 -10.22
C TRP A 356 13.64 18.11 -11.21
N ARG A 357 13.90 16.88 -11.65
CA ARG A 357 13.04 16.15 -12.59
C ARG A 357 11.66 15.86 -12.00
N ASP A 358 11.58 15.57 -10.70
CA ASP A 358 10.32 15.29 -9.99
C ASP A 358 9.42 16.54 -9.85
N GLY A 359 9.96 17.73 -10.14
CA GLY A 359 9.21 18.99 -10.19
C GLY A 359 8.42 19.20 -11.48
N ARG A 360 8.66 18.39 -12.51
CA ARG A 360 7.95 18.49 -13.80
C ARG A 360 6.54 17.90 -13.70
N GLY A 361 5.61 18.39 -14.52
CA GLY A 361 4.21 17.95 -14.54
C GLY A 361 4.06 16.43 -14.71
N ALA A 362 3.53 15.76 -13.69
CA ALA A 362 3.52 14.30 -13.56
C ALA A 362 2.71 13.58 -14.65
N HIS A 363 1.58 14.17 -15.04
CA HIS A 363 0.66 13.59 -16.03
C HIS A 363 1.09 13.81 -17.49
N GLN A 364 2.18 14.55 -17.72
CA GLN A 364 2.63 14.96 -19.06
C GLN A 364 3.98 14.35 -19.45
N ASN A 365 4.71 13.76 -18.51
CA ASN A 365 6.11 13.40 -18.70
C ASN A 365 6.38 11.94 -18.33
N ILE A 366 7.34 11.35 -19.05
CA ILE A 366 8.11 10.20 -18.56
C ILE A 366 9.32 10.78 -17.83
N ILE A 367 9.42 10.57 -16.52
CA ILE A 367 10.38 11.25 -15.65
C ILE A 367 11.42 10.23 -15.14
N PRO A 368 12.68 10.26 -15.62
CA PRO A 368 13.69 9.38 -15.07
C PRO A 368 14.10 9.82 -13.65
N ALA A 369 14.15 8.87 -12.72
CA ALA A 369 14.47 9.06 -11.31
C ALA A 369 15.47 8.00 -10.82
N SER A 370 16.31 8.37 -9.86
CA SER A 370 17.13 7.41 -9.13
C SER A 370 16.28 6.65 -8.09
N THR A 371 16.64 5.41 -7.82
CA THR A 371 16.02 4.61 -6.75
C THR A 371 17.04 3.70 -6.09
N GLY A 372 16.95 3.55 -4.77
CA GLY A 372 17.73 2.59 -4.01
C GLY A 372 17.10 1.19 -3.97
N ALA A 373 15.93 0.97 -4.58
CA ALA A 373 15.11 -0.23 -4.37
C ALA A 373 15.81 -1.53 -4.79
N ALA A 374 16.50 -1.55 -5.94
CA ALA A 374 17.27 -2.73 -6.36
C ALA A 374 18.51 -2.96 -5.48
N LYS A 375 19.19 -1.88 -5.07
CA LYS A 375 20.32 -1.99 -4.12
C LYS A 375 19.84 -2.53 -2.76
N ALA A 376 18.63 -2.20 -2.34
CA ALA A 376 18.02 -2.69 -1.11
C ALA A 376 17.72 -4.20 -1.16
N VAL A 377 17.56 -4.81 -2.34
CA VAL A 377 17.46 -6.27 -2.46
C VAL A 377 18.70 -6.95 -1.89
N GLY A 378 19.89 -6.37 -2.09
CA GLY A 378 21.12 -6.88 -1.48
C GLY A 378 21.20 -6.75 0.05
N LYS A 379 20.28 -6.00 0.69
CA LYS A 379 20.15 -5.96 2.16
C LYS A 379 19.23 -7.06 2.68
N VAL A 380 18.16 -7.38 1.95
CA VAL A 380 17.19 -8.44 2.32
C VAL A 380 17.58 -9.82 1.80
N ILE A 381 18.40 -9.89 0.77
CA ILE A 381 19.03 -11.11 0.23
C ILE A 381 20.54 -10.84 0.18
N PRO A 382 21.30 -11.10 1.27
CA PRO A 382 22.72 -10.74 1.37
C PRO A 382 23.60 -11.32 0.24
N GLU A 383 23.26 -12.47 -0.32
CA GLU A 383 23.96 -13.12 -1.44
C GLU A 383 23.90 -12.31 -2.76
N LEU A 384 22.96 -11.35 -2.84
CA LEU A 384 22.78 -10.42 -3.96
C LEU A 384 23.40 -9.04 -3.69
N LYS A 385 24.08 -8.84 -2.56
CA LYS A 385 24.77 -7.58 -2.25
C LYS A 385 25.80 -7.24 -3.32
N GLY A 386 25.64 -6.06 -3.93
CA GLY A 386 26.51 -5.58 -5.01
C GLY A 386 26.20 -6.14 -6.40
N LYS A 387 25.26 -7.09 -6.53
CA LYS A 387 24.89 -7.70 -7.81
C LYS A 387 23.70 -7.02 -8.49
N LEU A 388 22.89 -6.27 -7.73
CA LEU A 388 21.68 -5.60 -8.22
C LEU A 388 21.71 -4.10 -7.94
N THR A 389 21.41 -3.33 -8.98
CA THR A 389 21.10 -1.90 -8.89
C THR A 389 20.09 -1.52 -9.97
N GLY A 390 19.64 -0.27 -10.01
CA GLY A 390 18.62 0.12 -10.96
C GLY A 390 18.21 1.58 -10.91
N MET A 391 17.24 1.92 -11.73
CA MET A 391 16.65 3.24 -11.84
C MET A 391 15.12 3.15 -12.02
N ALA A 392 14.45 4.29 -12.11
CA ALA A 392 13.01 4.35 -12.33
C ALA A 392 12.66 5.33 -13.45
N PHE A 393 11.55 5.07 -14.14
CA PHE A 393 10.82 6.06 -14.90
C PHE A 393 9.45 6.26 -14.24
N ARG A 394 9.12 7.50 -13.85
CA ARG A 394 7.77 7.85 -13.44
C ARG A 394 6.93 8.12 -14.68
N VAL A 395 5.77 7.49 -14.80
CA VAL A 395 4.90 7.61 -15.97
C VAL A 395 3.49 8.13 -15.61
N PRO A 396 2.73 8.67 -16.57
CA PRO A 396 1.38 9.22 -16.36
C PRO A 396 0.27 8.22 -16.03
N THR A 397 0.50 7.32 -15.06
CA THR A 397 -0.51 6.44 -14.49
C THR A 397 -0.66 6.77 -13.00
N PRO A 398 -1.90 6.77 -12.46
CA PRO A 398 -2.14 7.15 -11.07
C PRO A 398 -1.71 6.08 -10.06
N ASP A 399 -1.68 4.81 -10.49
CA ASP A 399 -1.31 3.68 -9.67
C ASP A 399 -0.97 2.45 -10.55
N VAL A 400 -0.45 1.41 -9.91
CA VAL A 400 0.18 0.21 -10.47
C VAL A 400 1.50 0.54 -11.16
N SER A 401 2.47 -0.32 -10.95
CA SER A 401 3.82 -0.17 -11.46
C SER A 401 4.35 -1.53 -11.92
N VAL A 402 5.45 -1.51 -12.65
CA VAL A 402 6.09 -2.73 -13.16
C VAL A 402 7.60 -2.67 -12.98
N VAL A 403 8.16 -3.81 -12.61
CA VAL A 403 9.60 -4.06 -12.56
C VAL A 403 10.00 -4.75 -13.86
N ASP A 404 11.03 -4.20 -14.50
CA ASP A 404 11.83 -4.83 -15.54
C ASP A 404 13.18 -5.18 -14.92
N LEU A 405 13.43 -6.47 -14.72
CA LEU A 405 14.72 -7.00 -14.29
C LEU A 405 15.44 -7.61 -15.48
N THR A 406 16.55 -7.00 -15.89
CA THR A 406 17.49 -7.62 -16.83
C THR A 406 18.63 -8.23 -16.04
N CYS A 407 18.83 -9.54 -16.13
CA CYS A 407 19.85 -10.22 -15.33
C CYS A 407 20.58 -11.31 -16.11
N ARG A 408 21.81 -11.57 -15.67
CA ARG A 408 22.64 -12.68 -16.13
C ARG A 408 22.61 -13.82 -15.13
N LEU A 409 22.29 -15.02 -15.62
CA LEU A 409 22.18 -16.24 -14.83
C LEU A 409 23.51 -17.01 -14.82
N ALA A 410 23.83 -17.64 -13.70
CA ALA A 410 25.02 -18.47 -13.54
C ALA A 410 24.85 -19.81 -14.28
N GLN A 411 23.64 -20.36 -14.27
CA GLN A 411 23.28 -21.59 -14.96
C GLN A 411 22.51 -21.27 -16.26
N PRO A 412 22.93 -21.82 -17.43
CA PRO A 412 22.14 -21.73 -18.65
C PRO A 412 20.75 -22.33 -18.42
N THR A 413 19.70 -21.52 -18.62
CA THR A 413 18.33 -21.86 -18.26
C THR A 413 17.38 -21.42 -19.39
N PRO A 414 16.63 -22.34 -20.02
CA PRO A 414 15.62 -21.96 -20.99
C PRO A 414 14.49 -21.19 -20.31
N TYR A 415 13.88 -20.23 -21.02
CA TYR A 415 12.84 -19.37 -20.44
C TYR A 415 11.65 -20.16 -19.86
N SER A 416 11.30 -21.31 -20.45
CA SER A 416 10.27 -22.21 -19.91
C SER A 416 10.59 -22.70 -18.50
N ALA A 417 11.85 -23.01 -18.18
CA ALA A 417 12.24 -23.45 -16.84
C ALA A 417 12.15 -22.30 -15.82
N ILE A 418 12.42 -21.06 -16.26
CA ILE A 418 12.22 -19.85 -15.43
C ILE A 418 10.74 -19.71 -15.08
N LYS A 419 9.85 -19.81 -16.09
CA LYS A 419 8.40 -19.74 -15.89
C LYS A 419 7.92 -20.78 -14.88
N GLU A 420 8.34 -22.05 -15.03
CA GLU A 420 7.93 -23.12 -14.12
C GLU A 420 8.46 -22.91 -12.70
N ALA A 421 9.69 -22.41 -12.52
CA ALA A 421 10.23 -22.11 -11.20
C ALA A 421 9.42 -21.01 -10.49
N VAL A 422 9.07 -19.94 -11.20
CA VAL A 422 8.26 -18.83 -10.66
C VAL A 422 6.83 -19.31 -10.37
N LYS A 423 6.22 -20.05 -11.28
CA LYS A 423 4.88 -20.64 -11.11
C LYS A 423 4.81 -21.58 -9.92
N ALA A 424 5.85 -22.40 -9.70
CA ALA A 424 5.95 -23.28 -8.54
C ALA A 424 6.09 -22.50 -7.24
N ALA A 425 6.94 -21.46 -7.20
CA ALA A 425 7.09 -20.59 -6.03
C ALA A 425 5.78 -19.87 -5.67
N ALA A 426 5.11 -19.31 -6.68
CA ALA A 426 3.82 -18.61 -6.54
C ALA A 426 2.69 -19.51 -6.01
N ARG A 427 2.73 -20.82 -6.30
CA ARG A 427 1.76 -21.80 -5.80
C ARG A 427 2.17 -22.47 -4.48
N GLY A 428 3.40 -22.25 -4.03
CA GLY A 428 3.98 -22.91 -2.86
C GLY A 428 4.44 -21.89 -1.82
N PRO A 429 5.75 -21.78 -1.56
CA PRO A 429 6.28 -20.99 -0.43
C PRO A 429 6.02 -19.48 -0.53
N MET A 430 5.67 -18.95 -1.71
CA MET A 430 5.39 -17.53 -1.91
C MET A 430 3.93 -17.24 -2.26
N ALA A 431 3.01 -18.18 -2.01
CA ALA A 431 1.59 -17.98 -2.24
C ALA A 431 1.07 -16.74 -1.49
N GLY A 432 0.33 -15.87 -2.19
CA GLY A 432 -0.17 -14.59 -1.66
C GLY A 432 0.87 -13.46 -1.63
N ILE A 433 2.14 -13.73 -1.95
CA ILE A 433 3.22 -12.73 -2.07
C ILE A 433 3.62 -12.56 -3.55
N LEU A 434 3.94 -13.68 -4.21
CA LEU A 434 4.32 -13.77 -5.61
C LEU A 434 3.19 -14.48 -6.38
N ALA A 435 2.70 -13.84 -7.45
CA ALA A 435 1.75 -14.41 -8.39
C ALA A 435 2.40 -14.63 -9.77
N TYR A 436 1.69 -15.35 -10.64
CA TYR A 436 2.12 -15.72 -11.98
C TYR A 436 0.94 -15.58 -12.94
N THR A 437 1.15 -14.97 -14.10
CA THR A 437 0.16 -14.89 -15.17
C THR A 437 0.76 -15.16 -16.55
N GLU A 438 -0.05 -15.75 -17.43
CA GLU A 438 0.21 -15.91 -18.87
C GLU A 438 -0.86 -15.17 -19.72
N ASP A 439 -1.72 -14.39 -19.08
CA ASP A 439 -2.75 -13.60 -19.75
C ASP A 439 -2.15 -12.34 -20.38
N GLU A 440 -2.83 -11.76 -21.36
CA GLU A 440 -2.43 -10.49 -22.01
C GLU A 440 -2.88 -9.30 -21.16
N VAL A 441 -2.24 -9.13 -20.01
CA VAL A 441 -2.57 -8.14 -18.98
C VAL A 441 -1.96 -6.76 -19.21
N VAL A 442 -2.57 -5.74 -18.62
CA VAL A 442 -2.06 -4.37 -18.54
C VAL A 442 -2.18 -3.84 -17.11
N SER A 443 -1.63 -2.64 -16.85
CA SER A 443 -1.51 -2.11 -15.48
C SER A 443 -2.84 -2.04 -14.72
N THR A 444 -3.94 -1.69 -15.38
CA THR A 444 -5.25 -1.55 -14.72
C THR A 444 -5.82 -2.86 -14.19
N ASP A 445 -5.37 -4.00 -14.71
CA ASP A 445 -5.83 -5.32 -14.27
C ASP A 445 -5.32 -5.67 -12.86
N PHE A 446 -4.33 -4.93 -12.37
CA PHE A 446 -3.73 -5.12 -11.04
C PHE A 446 -4.13 -4.05 -10.03
N VAL A 447 -5.06 -3.15 -10.37
CA VAL A 447 -5.55 -2.15 -9.40
C VAL A 447 -6.25 -2.86 -8.24
N SER A 448 -5.79 -2.59 -7.03
CA SER A 448 -6.19 -3.26 -5.79
C SER A 448 -5.79 -4.75 -5.71
N ASP A 449 -4.82 -5.20 -6.51
CA ASP A 449 -4.22 -6.52 -6.31
C ASP A 449 -3.36 -6.52 -5.04
N THR A 450 -3.47 -7.60 -4.25
CA THR A 450 -2.84 -7.69 -2.93
C THR A 450 -1.45 -8.32 -2.95
N HIS A 451 -0.98 -8.84 -4.08
CA HIS A 451 0.34 -9.44 -4.20
C HIS A 451 1.44 -8.38 -4.19
N SER A 452 2.62 -8.77 -3.73
CA SER A 452 3.81 -7.91 -3.81
C SER A 452 4.38 -7.88 -5.22
N SER A 453 4.25 -8.99 -5.96
CA SER A 453 4.90 -9.22 -7.25
C SER A 453 4.01 -10.15 -8.08
N ILE A 454 3.69 -9.79 -9.31
CA ILE A 454 2.95 -10.65 -10.25
C ILE A 454 3.80 -10.82 -11.51
N PHE A 455 4.43 -11.99 -11.65
CA PHE A 455 5.29 -12.28 -12.79
C PHE A 455 4.47 -12.43 -14.07
N ASP A 456 4.84 -11.65 -15.08
CA ASP A 456 4.25 -11.66 -16.41
C ASP A 456 5.09 -12.53 -17.35
N ALA A 457 4.59 -13.73 -17.61
CA ALA A 457 5.29 -14.75 -18.36
C ALA A 457 5.39 -14.47 -19.86
N LYS A 458 4.56 -13.58 -20.41
CA LYS A 458 4.58 -13.26 -21.85
C LYS A 458 5.28 -11.95 -22.15
N ALA A 459 5.35 -11.03 -21.19
CA ALA A 459 6.08 -9.78 -21.34
C ALA A 459 7.60 -9.93 -21.20
N GLY A 460 8.09 -10.99 -20.55
CA GLY A 460 9.53 -11.27 -20.46
C GLY A 460 10.11 -11.84 -21.75
N ILE A 461 11.44 -11.75 -21.87
CA ILE A 461 12.16 -12.23 -23.06
C ILE A 461 13.57 -12.71 -22.69
N ALA A 462 14.00 -13.84 -23.26
CA ALA A 462 15.37 -14.34 -23.15
C ALA A 462 16.14 -13.99 -24.42
N LEU A 463 17.34 -13.39 -24.27
CA LEU A 463 18.26 -13.22 -25.40
C LEU A 463 19.00 -14.54 -25.69
N ASN A 464 19.38 -15.22 -24.62
CA ASN A 464 19.98 -16.55 -24.60
C ASN A 464 19.74 -17.18 -23.23
N ASP A 465 20.18 -18.42 -23.03
CA ASP A 465 19.94 -19.18 -21.80
C ASP A 465 20.59 -18.57 -20.55
N ASN A 466 21.53 -17.63 -20.68
CA ASN A 466 22.18 -16.97 -19.55
C ASN A 466 21.77 -15.50 -19.37
N PHE A 467 21.01 -14.90 -20.28
CA PHE A 467 20.71 -13.47 -20.23
C PHE A 467 19.25 -13.20 -20.58
N VAL A 468 18.51 -12.75 -19.56
CA VAL A 468 17.05 -12.67 -19.60
C VAL A 468 16.54 -11.33 -19.08
N LYS A 469 15.36 -10.95 -19.58
CA LYS A 469 14.54 -9.86 -19.09
C LYS A 469 13.26 -10.44 -18.50
N LEU A 470 13.01 -10.14 -17.23
CA LEU A 470 11.88 -10.64 -16.45
C LEU A 470 11.00 -9.46 -16.03
N ILE A 471 9.69 -9.60 -16.24
CA ILE A 471 8.70 -8.55 -15.97
C ILE A 471 7.82 -8.98 -14.79
N SER A 472 7.61 -8.07 -13.84
CA SER A 472 6.69 -8.30 -12.73
C SER A 472 5.92 -7.05 -12.36
N TRP A 473 4.59 -7.17 -12.34
CA TRP A 473 3.67 -6.12 -11.95
C TRP A 473 3.56 -6.02 -10.43
N TYR A 474 3.13 -4.86 -9.95
CA TYR A 474 2.73 -4.67 -8.56
C TYR A 474 1.85 -3.43 -8.42
N ASP A 475 0.78 -3.57 -7.64
CA ASP A 475 0.09 -2.40 -7.10
C ASP A 475 1.00 -1.78 -6.03
N ASN A 476 1.52 -0.59 -6.32
CA ASN A 476 2.48 0.08 -5.47
C ASN A 476 1.86 0.65 -4.18
N GLU A 477 0.53 0.74 -4.10
CA GLU A 477 -0.18 1.21 -2.93
C GLU A 477 -0.83 0.04 -2.17
N TYR A 478 -1.61 -0.80 -2.85
CA TYR A 478 -2.43 -1.85 -2.25
C TYR A 478 -1.60 -3.06 -1.81
N GLY A 479 -0.84 -3.67 -2.72
CA GLY A 479 0.04 -4.79 -2.39
C GLY A 479 1.03 -4.43 -1.29
N TYR A 480 1.61 -3.23 -1.35
CA TYR A 480 2.49 -2.72 -0.29
C TYR A 480 1.77 -2.55 1.06
N SER A 481 0.56 -2.00 1.07
CA SER A 481 -0.24 -1.82 2.30
C SER A 481 -0.60 -3.16 2.93
N HIS A 482 -0.94 -4.18 2.15
CA HIS A 482 -1.18 -5.53 2.67
C HIS A 482 0.10 -6.13 3.27
N ARG A 483 1.28 -5.87 2.68
CA ARG A 483 2.57 -6.28 3.28
C ARG A 483 2.88 -5.61 4.60
N VAL A 484 2.50 -4.34 4.79
CA VAL A 484 2.62 -3.67 6.09
C VAL A 484 1.80 -4.43 7.15
N VAL A 485 0.56 -4.78 6.84
CA VAL A 485 -0.31 -5.53 7.77
C VAL A 485 0.21 -6.94 8.03
N ASP A 486 0.70 -7.62 7.00
CA ASP A 486 1.30 -8.96 7.15
C ASP A 486 2.57 -8.91 8.04
N LEU A 487 3.41 -7.89 7.88
CA LEU A 487 4.59 -7.68 8.71
C LEU A 487 4.21 -7.39 10.18
N LEU A 488 3.20 -6.55 10.42
CA LEU A 488 2.69 -6.29 11.77
C LEU A 488 2.22 -7.58 12.45
N ARG A 489 1.44 -8.40 11.75
CA ARG A 489 0.97 -9.71 12.27
C ARG A 489 2.13 -10.65 12.55
N TYR A 490 3.11 -10.69 11.65
CA TYR A 490 4.30 -11.51 11.84
C TYR A 490 5.09 -11.07 13.07
N MET A 491 5.45 -9.79 13.18
CA MET A 491 6.17 -9.26 14.36
C MET A 491 5.41 -9.53 15.65
N PHE A 492 4.10 -9.30 15.65
CA PHE A 492 3.24 -9.56 16.80
C PHE A 492 3.23 -11.03 17.23
N SER A 493 3.33 -11.97 16.28
CA SER A 493 3.42 -13.40 16.55
C SER A 493 4.77 -13.84 17.14
N GLN A 494 5.84 -13.08 16.86
CA GLN A 494 7.19 -13.35 17.37
C GLN A 494 7.46 -12.68 18.72
N ASP A 495 6.81 -11.56 18.99
CA ASP A 495 6.87 -10.86 20.27
C ASP A 495 6.06 -11.64 21.32
N LYS A 496 6.75 -12.48 22.10
CA LYS A 496 6.18 -13.32 23.17
C LYS A 496 6.00 -12.57 24.48
#